data_AF-A0A1W1D553-F1
#
_entry.id   AF-A0A1W1D553-F1
#
_cell.length_a   1.000
_cell.length_b   1.000
_cell.length_c   1.000
_cell.angle_alpha   90.00
_cell.angle_beta   90.00
_cell.angle_gamma   90.00
#
_symmetry.space_group_name_H-M   'P 1'
#
loop_
_entity.id
_entity.type
_entity.pdbx_description
1 polymer ?
#
loop_
_entity_poly.entity_id
_entity_poly.type
_entity_poly.pdbx_seq_one_letter_code
_entity_poly.pdbx_strand_id
1 'polypeptide(L)'
;MMIEELGFATIIKYHLKIPNMEVKISLNNFILEYLFQQTNSQKLSYQSSIYKALAKSDLEAFKNILQSLFASIPYNNFTNNSMQNYEGFYASVIYVYLQSLGLDIIGEDVTNLGRIDLTVKIEDKIYIIEFKMGDSDALKQIKEKQYTTKYLDEKKDIYLVGINFDKNEKNIIQFEWESIDSIVDIYH
;
A
#
# COMPACT_ATOMS: atom_id res chain seq x y z
N MET A 1 -2.71 -15.02 17.46
CA MET A 1 -3.44 -14.99 18.74
C MET A 1 -4.91 -14.79 18.41
N MET A 2 -5.78 -15.77 18.69
CA MET A 2 -7.23 -15.63 18.49
C MET A 2 -7.78 -14.68 19.57
N ILE A 3 -8.60 -13.71 19.18
CA ILE A 3 -9.39 -12.90 20.14
C ILE A 3 -10.84 -13.34 20.06
N GLU A 4 -11.49 -13.38 21.22
CA GLU A 4 -12.91 -13.63 21.39
C GLU A 4 -13.65 -12.29 21.54
N GLU A 5 -14.69 -12.07 20.74
CA GLU A 5 -15.68 -11.00 20.96
C GLU A 5 -17.07 -11.62 21.11
N LEU A 6 -17.79 -11.21 22.16
CA LEU A 6 -19.16 -11.63 22.45
C LEU A 6 -20.15 -10.77 21.66
N GLY A 7 -20.73 -11.33 20.59
CA GLY A 7 -21.85 -10.73 19.85
C GLY A 7 -23.21 -11.08 20.45
N PHE A 8 -24.21 -10.21 20.26
CA PHE A 8 -25.58 -10.27 20.80
C PHE A 8 -26.44 -11.51 20.47
N ALA A 9 -25.89 -12.51 19.75
CA ALA A 9 -26.46 -13.83 19.59
C ALA A 9 -25.32 -14.84 19.67
N THR A 10 -25.53 -15.93 20.39
CA THR A 10 -24.63 -16.96 20.94
C THR A 10 -23.66 -17.65 19.95
N ILE A 11 -22.92 -16.89 19.15
CA ILE A 11 -21.94 -17.38 18.18
C ILE A 11 -20.60 -16.73 18.53
N ILE A 12 -19.69 -17.54 19.05
CA ILE A 12 -18.30 -17.13 19.25
C ILE A 12 -17.66 -17.04 17.87
N LYS A 13 -17.23 -15.83 17.50
CA LYS A 13 -16.46 -15.59 16.28
C LYS A 13 -14.99 -15.49 16.65
N TYR A 14 -14.15 -16.25 15.95
CA TYR A 14 -12.71 -16.19 16.09
C TYR A 14 -12.12 -15.45 14.89
N HIS A 15 -11.28 -14.46 15.18
CA HIS A 15 -10.53 -13.76 14.15
C HIS A 15 -9.05 -14.15 14.23
N LEU A 16 -8.49 -14.53 13.08
CA LEU A 16 -7.06 -14.72 12.95
C LEU A 16 -6.40 -13.34 12.92
N LYS A 17 -5.50 -13.08 13.87
CA LYS A 17 -4.61 -11.91 13.82
C LYS A 17 -3.17 -12.27 14.08
N ILE A 18 -2.30 -11.45 13.51
CA ILE A 18 -0.88 -11.40 13.86
C ILE A 18 -0.77 -10.85 15.30
N PRO A 19 -0.03 -11.53 16.20
CA PRO A 19 -0.11 -11.26 17.63
C PRO A 19 0.50 -9.93 18.08
N ASN A 20 1.56 -9.46 17.41
CA ASN A 20 2.28 -8.23 17.74
C ASN A 20 3.05 -7.68 16.53
N MET A 21 3.62 -6.47 16.66
CA MET A 21 4.33 -5.78 15.57
C MET A 21 5.61 -6.50 15.12
N GLU A 22 6.38 -7.08 16.04
CA GLU A 22 7.62 -7.80 15.71
C GLU A 22 7.34 -9.03 14.84
N VAL A 23 6.29 -9.79 15.17
CA VAL A 23 5.85 -10.94 14.37
C VAL A 23 5.29 -10.47 13.03
N LYS A 24 4.59 -9.33 12.97
CA LYS A 24 4.12 -8.74 11.71
C LYS A 24 5.29 -8.39 10.80
N ILE A 25 6.29 -7.69 11.32
CA ILE A 25 7.49 -7.30 10.58
C ILE A 25 8.26 -8.55 10.13
N SER A 26 8.44 -9.53 11.01
CA SER A 26 9.15 -10.78 10.70
C SER A 26 8.46 -11.59 9.61
N LEU A 27 7.12 -11.70 9.66
CA LEU A 27 6.34 -12.38 8.63
C LEU A 27 6.46 -11.66 7.27
N ASN A 28 6.34 -10.32 7.25
CA ASN A 28 6.50 -9.56 6.02
C ASN A 28 7.92 -9.71 5.46
N ASN A 29 8.95 -9.63 6.29
CA ASN A 29 10.33 -9.88 5.89
C ASN A 29 10.54 -11.27 5.27
N PHE A 30 9.92 -12.31 5.84
CA PHE A 30 9.97 -13.66 5.28
C PHE A 30 9.30 -13.73 3.90
N ILE A 31 8.16 -13.07 3.72
CA ILE A 31 7.48 -12.99 2.42
C ILE A 31 8.36 -12.25 1.39
N LEU A 32 9.02 -11.15 1.79
CA LEU A 32 9.94 -10.42 0.92
C LEU A 32 11.13 -11.29 0.47
N GLU A 33 11.72 -12.05 1.39
CA GLU A 33 12.82 -12.97 1.05
C GLU A 33 12.39 -14.01 0.02
N TYR A 34 11.19 -14.56 0.17
CA TYR A 34 10.62 -15.50 -0.81
C TYR A 34 10.38 -14.85 -2.18
N LEU A 35 9.82 -13.65 -2.21
CA LEU A 35 9.43 -12.98 -3.46
C LEU A 35 10.61 -12.45 -4.25
N PHE A 36 11.65 -11.94 -3.58
CA PHE A 36 12.72 -11.18 -4.22
C PHE A 36 14.08 -11.85 -4.19
N GLN A 37 14.26 -12.92 -3.38
CA GLN A 37 15.56 -13.58 -3.17
C GLN A 37 16.69 -12.59 -2.84
N GLN A 38 16.34 -11.48 -2.18
CA GLN A 38 17.25 -10.39 -1.86
C GLN A 38 18.14 -10.75 -0.68
N THR A 39 19.38 -10.27 -0.72
CA THR A 39 20.23 -10.23 0.47
C THR A 39 19.65 -9.26 1.51
N ASN A 40 19.99 -9.48 2.78
CA ASN A 40 19.55 -8.58 3.86
C ASN A 40 19.96 -7.11 3.61
N SER A 41 21.13 -6.86 3.03
CA SER A 41 21.59 -5.51 2.70
C SER A 41 20.76 -4.85 1.60
N GLN A 42 20.40 -5.58 0.55
CA GLN A 42 19.51 -5.08 -0.52
C GLN A 42 18.13 -4.74 0.04
N LYS A 43 17.54 -5.63 0.84
CA LYS A 43 16.24 -5.43 1.49
C LYS A 43 16.25 -4.16 2.36
N LEU A 44 17.25 -4.01 3.23
CA LEU A 44 17.40 -2.83 4.09
C LEU A 44 17.58 -1.54 3.27
N SER A 45 18.30 -1.62 2.14
CA SER A 45 18.47 -0.49 1.23
C SER A 45 17.14 -0.06 0.61
N TYR A 46 16.36 -1.00 0.07
CA TYR A 46 15.02 -0.70 -0.46
C TYR A 46 14.11 -0.12 0.61
N GLN A 47 14.11 -0.73 1.80
CA GLN A 47 13.30 -0.26 2.92
C GLN A 47 13.65 1.18 3.32
N SER A 48 14.95 1.48 3.47
CA SER A 48 15.42 2.83 3.78
C SER A 48 15.06 3.85 2.69
N SER A 49 15.19 3.47 1.42
CA SER A 49 14.87 4.35 0.29
C SER A 49 13.38 4.65 0.20
N ILE A 50 12.51 3.65 0.37
CA ILE A 50 11.05 3.85 0.37
C ILE A 50 10.64 4.76 1.54
N TYR A 51 11.14 4.49 2.75
CA TYR A 51 10.86 5.33 3.91
C TYR A 51 11.24 6.79 3.63
N LYS A 52 12.45 7.02 3.13
CA LYS A 52 12.95 8.39 2.83
C LYS A 52 12.13 9.08 1.74
N ALA A 53 11.73 8.35 0.70
CA ALA A 53 10.91 8.90 -0.37
C ALA A 53 9.56 9.39 0.17
N LEU A 54 8.87 8.56 0.95
CA LEU A 54 7.59 8.93 1.56
C LEU A 54 7.75 10.03 2.63
N ALA A 55 8.74 9.95 3.52
CA ALA A 55 8.95 10.98 4.54
C ALA A 55 9.21 12.37 3.93
N LYS A 56 9.83 12.43 2.74
CA LYS A 56 10.14 13.66 2.01
C LYS A 56 9.12 14.04 0.92
N SER A 57 8.03 13.28 0.77
CA SER A 57 7.08 13.43 -0.34
C SER A 57 7.69 13.35 -1.74
N ASP A 58 8.81 12.64 -1.89
CA ASP A 58 9.47 12.41 -3.17
C ASP A 58 8.80 11.23 -3.89
N LEU A 59 7.63 11.50 -4.47
CA LEU A 59 6.80 10.48 -5.11
C LEU A 59 7.40 9.96 -6.43
N GLU A 60 8.27 10.72 -7.09
CA GLU A 60 9.03 10.24 -8.23
C GLU A 60 10.11 9.24 -7.80
N ALA A 61 10.83 9.50 -6.69
CA ALA A 61 11.73 8.50 -6.11
C ALA A 61 10.96 7.26 -5.67
N PHE A 62 9.80 7.42 -5.03
CA PHE A 62 8.96 6.30 -4.61
C PHE A 62 8.56 5.41 -5.80
N LYS A 63 8.04 6.01 -6.88
CA LYS A 63 7.72 5.32 -8.14
C LYS A 63 8.92 4.56 -8.71
N ASN A 64 10.08 5.21 -8.83
CA ASN A 64 11.29 4.59 -9.38
C ASN A 64 11.75 3.38 -8.56
N ILE A 65 11.63 3.48 -7.23
CA ILE A 65 11.94 2.37 -6.32
C ILE A 65 10.96 1.22 -6.53
N LEU A 66 9.65 1.48 -6.63
CA LEU A 66 8.65 0.45 -6.90
C LEU A 66 8.87 -0.23 -8.26
N GLN A 67 9.19 0.54 -9.31
CA GLN A 67 9.48 -0.02 -10.63
C GLN A 67 10.70 -0.92 -10.62
N SER A 68 11.78 -0.48 -9.96
CA SER A 68 13.00 -1.27 -9.75
C SER A 68 12.70 -2.54 -8.95
N LEU A 69 11.81 -2.43 -7.97
CA LEU A 69 11.41 -3.53 -7.12
C LEU A 69 10.69 -4.61 -7.93
N PHE A 70 9.63 -4.26 -8.67
CA PHE A 70 8.91 -5.23 -9.50
C PHE A 70 9.80 -5.87 -10.57
N ALA A 71 10.71 -5.11 -11.17
CA ALA A 71 11.70 -5.63 -12.11
C ALA A 71 12.67 -6.65 -11.49
N SER A 72 12.85 -6.63 -10.16
CA SER A 72 13.72 -7.58 -9.45
C SER A 72 13.03 -8.90 -9.07
N ILE A 73 11.71 -9.03 -9.26
CA ILE A 73 11.01 -10.29 -8.98
C ILE A 73 11.43 -11.35 -10.01
N PRO A 74 11.96 -12.52 -9.59
CA PRO A 74 12.37 -13.57 -10.52
C PRO A 74 11.22 -14.03 -11.42
N TYR A 75 11.50 -14.24 -12.72
CA TYR A 75 10.50 -14.67 -13.71
C TYR A 75 9.69 -15.91 -13.26
N ASN A 76 10.36 -16.88 -12.61
CA ASN A 76 9.74 -18.11 -12.12
C ASN A 76 8.63 -17.86 -11.08
N ASN A 77 8.69 -16.74 -10.34
CA ASN A 77 7.66 -16.35 -9.39
C ASN A 77 6.37 -15.86 -10.08
N PHE A 78 6.45 -15.55 -11.38
CA PHE A 78 5.30 -15.20 -12.22
C PHE A 78 4.79 -16.36 -13.08
N THR A 79 5.55 -17.43 -13.31
CA THR A 79 5.11 -18.54 -14.17
C THR A 79 4.40 -19.65 -13.41
N ASN A 80 4.66 -19.74 -12.11
CA ASN A 80 4.10 -20.81 -11.26
C ASN A 80 2.77 -20.41 -10.61
N ASN A 81 2.23 -19.24 -10.95
CA ASN A 81 0.93 -18.76 -10.49
C ASN A 81 0.25 -17.94 -11.60
N SER A 82 -1.07 -17.75 -11.48
CA SER A 82 -1.85 -16.82 -12.31
C SER A 82 -2.15 -15.50 -11.58
N MET A 83 -1.58 -15.32 -10.39
CA MET A 83 -1.87 -14.21 -9.47
C MET A 83 -1.45 -12.84 -10.00
N GLN A 84 -0.38 -12.79 -10.80
CA GLN A 84 0.13 -11.60 -11.48
C GLN A 84 -0.83 -11.00 -12.52
N ASN A 85 -1.90 -11.71 -12.87
CA ASN A 85 -2.97 -11.17 -13.71
C ASN A 85 -3.94 -10.31 -12.91
N TYR A 86 -3.83 -10.29 -11.58
CA TYR A 86 -4.73 -9.60 -10.69
C TYR A 86 -4.01 -8.47 -9.98
N GLU A 87 -4.70 -7.33 -9.90
CA GLU A 87 -4.31 -6.13 -9.15
C GLU A 87 -3.84 -6.45 -7.72
N GLY A 88 -4.56 -7.36 -7.05
CA GLY A 88 -4.28 -7.77 -5.68
C GLY A 88 -2.88 -8.34 -5.45
N PHE A 89 -2.23 -8.93 -6.47
CA PHE A 89 -0.83 -9.36 -6.36
C PHE A 89 0.11 -8.18 -6.18
N TYR A 90 0.01 -7.17 -7.05
CA TYR A 90 0.86 -5.98 -6.99
C TYR A 90 0.59 -5.15 -5.74
N ALA A 91 -0.69 -4.98 -5.38
CA ALA A 91 -1.10 -4.33 -4.14
C ALA A 91 -0.52 -5.05 -2.91
N SER A 92 -0.55 -6.38 -2.89
CA SER A 92 0.02 -7.18 -1.79
C SER A 92 1.53 -7.02 -1.66
N VAL A 93 2.26 -6.97 -2.79
CA VAL A 93 3.72 -6.74 -2.78
C VAL A 93 4.05 -5.39 -2.14
N ILE A 94 3.35 -4.33 -2.56
CA ILE A 94 3.54 -2.98 -2.03
C ILE A 94 3.17 -2.94 -0.54
N TYR A 95 2.04 -3.56 -0.16
CA TYR A 95 1.60 -3.69 1.23
C TYR A 95 2.68 -4.33 2.10
N VAL A 96 3.22 -5.48 1.68
CA VAL A 96 4.23 -6.23 2.44
C VAL A 96 5.49 -5.39 2.63
N TYR A 97 5.94 -4.67 1.60
CA TYR A 97 7.09 -3.78 1.71
C TYR A 97 6.86 -2.66 2.70
N LEU A 98 5.77 -1.91 2.53
CA LEU A 98 5.47 -0.79 3.42
C LEU A 98 5.27 -1.28 4.86
N GLN A 99 4.63 -2.44 5.04
CA GLN A 99 4.41 -3.01 6.36
C GLN A 99 5.70 -3.45 7.03
N SER A 100 6.69 -3.89 6.26
CA SER A 100 8.03 -4.25 6.76
C SER A 100 8.80 -3.03 7.31
N LEU A 101 8.40 -1.81 6.95
CA LEU A 101 8.96 -0.56 7.49
C LEU A 101 8.43 -0.19 8.88
N GLY A 102 7.41 -0.91 9.37
CA GLY A 102 6.73 -0.57 10.62
C GLY A 102 5.85 0.68 10.53
N LEU A 103 5.52 1.14 9.32
CA LEU A 103 4.59 2.26 9.11
C LEU A 103 3.18 1.90 9.58
N ASP A 104 2.42 2.93 9.94
CA ASP A 104 0.99 2.82 10.19
C ASP A 104 0.26 2.74 8.83
N ILE A 105 -0.30 1.56 8.56
CA ILE A 105 -0.86 1.21 7.26
C ILE A 105 -2.21 0.57 7.48
N ILE A 106 -3.19 1.05 6.72
CA ILE A 106 -4.54 0.52 6.68
C ILE A 106 -4.78 0.02 5.26
N GLY A 107 -4.71 -1.29 5.07
CA GLY A 107 -5.12 -1.92 3.81
C GLY A 107 -6.62 -2.14 3.80
N GLU A 108 -7.24 -2.03 2.61
CA GLU A 108 -8.69 -2.16 2.44
C GLU A 108 -9.46 -1.22 3.37
N ASP A 109 -9.01 0.04 3.42
CA ASP A 109 -9.45 1.03 4.37
C ASP A 109 -10.87 1.54 4.04
N VAL A 110 -11.84 1.11 4.84
CA VAL A 110 -13.27 1.30 4.56
C VAL A 110 -13.71 2.73 4.83
N THR A 111 -14.55 3.26 3.95
CA THR A 111 -15.24 4.55 4.08
C THR A 111 -16.76 4.36 3.88
N ASN A 112 -17.55 5.41 4.08
CA ASN A 112 -18.98 5.37 3.78
C ASN A 112 -19.27 5.34 2.27
N LEU A 113 -18.33 5.75 1.42
CA LEU A 113 -18.51 5.85 -0.04
C LEU A 113 -17.80 4.74 -0.84
N GLY A 114 -17.00 3.93 -0.16
CA GLY A 114 -16.25 2.84 -0.76
C GLY A 114 -15.18 2.31 0.16
N ARG A 115 -14.08 1.89 -0.44
CA ARG A 115 -12.94 1.31 0.25
C ARG A 115 -11.69 1.74 -0.49
N ILE A 116 -10.75 2.31 0.25
CA ILE A 116 -9.43 2.70 -0.23
C ILE A 116 -8.57 1.43 -0.23
N ASP A 117 -7.86 1.14 -1.31
CA ASP A 117 -7.00 -0.05 -1.33
C ASP A 117 -5.91 0.01 -0.25
N LEU A 118 -5.25 1.16 -0.12
CA LEU A 118 -4.17 1.35 0.85
C LEU A 118 -4.08 2.79 1.36
N THR A 119 -4.11 2.95 2.68
CA THR A 119 -3.71 4.20 3.35
C THR A 119 -2.40 4.01 4.07
N VAL A 120 -1.45 4.93 3.89
CA VAL A 120 -0.16 4.95 4.59
C VAL A 120 -0.05 6.25 5.38
N LYS A 121 0.20 6.15 6.68
CA LYS A 121 0.47 7.28 7.56
C LYS A 121 1.94 7.28 7.94
N ILE A 122 2.62 8.37 7.67
CA ILE A 122 4.04 8.56 7.98
C ILE A 122 4.26 10.00 8.40
N GLU A 123 4.79 10.20 9.61
CA GLU A 123 5.07 11.53 10.14
C GLU A 123 3.81 12.44 10.05
N ASP A 124 3.93 13.58 9.39
CA ASP A 124 2.90 14.59 9.12
C ASP A 124 2.12 14.37 7.81
N LYS A 125 2.22 13.17 7.21
CA LYS A 125 1.68 12.86 5.87
C LYS A 125 0.74 11.66 5.87
N ILE A 126 -0.23 11.70 4.96
CA ILE A 126 -1.15 10.61 4.64
C ILE A 126 -1.10 10.38 3.14
N TYR A 127 -0.84 9.13 2.73
CA TYR A 127 -0.95 8.70 1.34
C TYR A 127 -2.20 7.84 1.18
N ILE A 128 -3.11 8.26 0.31
CA ILE A 128 -4.28 7.50 -0.12
C ILE A 128 -3.94 6.90 -1.48
N ILE A 129 -3.82 5.59 -1.54
CA ILE A 129 -3.31 4.87 -2.71
C ILE A 129 -4.40 3.96 -3.27
N GLU A 130 -4.63 4.05 -4.57
CA GLU A 130 -5.48 3.15 -5.36
C GLU A 130 -4.66 2.43 -6.41
N PHE A 131 -4.97 1.16 -6.59
CA PHE A 131 -4.33 0.30 -7.59
C PHE A 131 -5.29 -0.01 -8.72
N LYS A 132 -4.76 -0.12 -9.94
CA LYS A 132 -5.51 -0.58 -11.12
C LYS A 132 -4.66 -1.46 -12.03
N MET A 133 -5.33 -2.26 -12.86
CA MET A 133 -4.70 -2.94 -14.01
C MET A 133 -5.04 -2.20 -15.31
N GLY A 134 -4.08 -2.16 -16.24
CA GLY A 134 -4.26 -1.57 -17.57
C GLY A 134 -4.57 -0.07 -17.52
N ASP A 135 -5.48 0.38 -18.38
CA ASP A 135 -5.75 1.82 -18.61
C ASP A 135 -6.84 2.41 -17.69
N SER A 136 -7.23 1.71 -16.63
CA SER A 136 -8.27 2.21 -15.71
C SER A 136 -7.71 3.30 -14.81
N ASP A 137 -8.38 4.44 -14.69
CA ASP A 137 -7.85 5.59 -13.95
C ASP A 137 -7.99 5.42 -12.42
N ALA A 138 -6.87 5.08 -11.76
CA ALA A 138 -6.81 4.89 -10.32
C ALA A 138 -7.00 6.20 -9.53
N LEU A 139 -6.39 7.29 -9.99
CA LEU A 139 -6.45 8.59 -9.31
C LEU A 139 -7.87 9.18 -9.36
N LYS A 140 -8.57 8.99 -10.48
CA LYS A 140 -9.97 9.37 -10.64
C LYS A 140 -10.88 8.68 -9.63
N GLN A 141 -10.68 7.40 -9.34
CA GLN A 141 -11.47 6.70 -8.32
C GLN A 141 -11.33 7.38 -6.95
N ILE A 142 -10.12 7.78 -6.56
CA ILE A 142 -9.87 8.46 -5.27
C ILE A 142 -10.71 9.74 -5.17
N LYS A 143 -10.72 10.54 -6.25
CA LYS A 143 -11.43 11.82 -6.32
C LYS A 143 -12.94 11.65 -6.34
N GLU A 144 -13.47 10.78 -7.20
CA GLU A 144 -14.91 10.52 -7.31
C GLU A 144 -15.52 10.02 -6.00
N LYS A 145 -14.73 9.26 -5.23
CA LYS A 145 -15.15 8.72 -3.94
C LYS A 145 -14.88 9.65 -2.76
N GLN A 146 -14.24 10.80 -2.99
CA GLN A 146 -13.95 11.82 -1.97
C GLN A 146 -13.26 11.22 -0.73
N TYR A 147 -12.33 10.29 -0.95
CA TYR A 147 -11.67 9.54 0.12
C TYR A 147 -10.85 10.43 1.07
N THR A 148 -10.42 11.59 0.60
CA THR A 148 -9.76 12.65 1.40
C THR A 148 -10.58 13.07 2.62
N THR A 149 -11.92 13.08 2.51
CA THR A 149 -12.84 13.55 3.56
C THR A 149 -12.62 12.85 4.90
N LYS A 150 -12.23 11.57 4.87
CA LYS A 150 -11.97 10.78 6.07
C LYS A 150 -10.82 11.32 6.93
N TYR A 151 -9.90 12.06 6.32
CA TYR A 151 -8.60 12.43 6.90
C TYR A 151 -8.41 13.93 7.13
N LEU A 152 -9.38 14.78 6.73
CA LEU A 152 -9.26 16.23 6.82
C LEU A 152 -9.00 16.74 8.26
N ASP A 153 -9.59 16.10 9.26
CA ASP A 153 -9.43 16.50 10.66
C ASP A 153 -8.05 16.16 11.26
N GLU A 154 -7.25 15.32 10.58
CA GLU A 154 -5.92 14.94 11.06
C GLU A 154 -4.86 16.02 10.84
N LYS A 155 -5.15 17.07 10.06
CA LYS A 155 -4.25 18.21 9.77
C LYS A 155 -2.86 17.75 9.29
N LYS A 156 -2.86 16.74 8.42
CA LYS A 156 -1.68 16.17 7.77
C LYS A 156 -1.73 16.47 6.29
N ASP A 157 -0.58 16.55 5.64
CA ASP A 157 -0.50 16.68 4.19
C ASP A 157 -1.02 15.39 3.55
N ILE A 158 -2.01 15.51 2.66
CA ILE A 158 -2.64 14.35 2.02
C ILE A 158 -2.16 14.26 0.58
N TYR A 159 -1.68 13.09 0.20
CA TYR A 159 -1.26 12.75 -1.16
C TYR A 159 -2.17 11.66 -1.71
N LEU A 160 -2.78 11.92 -2.86
CA LEU A 160 -3.55 10.95 -3.63
C LEU A 160 -2.60 10.31 -4.63
N VAL A 161 -2.54 8.97 -4.66
CA VAL A 161 -1.62 8.25 -5.53
C VAL A 161 -2.38 7.16 -6.29
N GLY A 162 -2.47 7.31 -7.61
CA GLY A 162 -2.99 6.28 -8.51
C GLY A 162 -1.85 5.49 -9.15
N ILE A 163 -1.89 4.16 -9.04
CA ILE A 163 -0.85 3.29 -9.59
C ILE A 163 -1.48 2.22 -10.48
N ASN A 164 -1.07 2.18 -11.75
CA ASN A 164 -1.53 1.19 -12.70
C ASN A 164 -0.44 0.21 -13.09
N PHE A 165 -0.78 -1.07 -13.13
CA PHE A 165 0.10 -2.15 -13.54
C PHE A 165 -0.30 -2.75 -14.88
N ASP A 166 0.68 -3.22 -15.63
CA ASP A 166 0.45 -4.10 -16.78
C ASP A 166 0.89 -5.53 -16.47
N LYS A 167 0.07 -6.49 -16.88
CA LYS A 167 0.32 -7.92 -16.63
C LYS A 167 1.45 -8.49 -17.50
N ASN A 168 1.69 -7.90 -18.67
CA ASN A 168 2.73 -8.37 -19.60
C ASN A 168 4.07 -7.76 -19.22
N GLU A 169 4.10 -6.46 -18.91
CA GLU A 169 5.29 -5.77 -18.40
C GLU A 169 5.62 -6.19 -16.96
N LYS A 170 4.61 -6.67 -16.22
CA LYS A 170 4.70 -7.07 -14.80
C LYS A 170 5.23 -5.94 -13.93
N ASN A 171 4.87 -4.71 -14.30
CA ASN A 171 5.40 -3.50 -13.69
C ASN A 171 4.38 -2.35 -13.76
N ILE A 172 4.72 -1.24 -13.12
CA ILE A 172 3.94 0.01 -13.13
C ILE A 172 4.08 0.67 -14.50
N ILE A 173 2.95 0.85 -15.18
CA ILE A 173 2.85 1.55 -16.47
C ILE A 173 2.43 3.01 -16.31
N GLN A 174 1.68 3.34 -15.25
CA GLN A 174 1.26 4.70 -14.96
C GLN A 174 1.28 4.92 -13.44
N PHE A 175 1.77 6.09 -13.07
CA PHE A 175 1.89 6.53 -11.69
C PHE A 175 1.54 8.02 -11.68
N GLU A 176 0.41 8.34 -11.09
CA GLU A 176 -0.10 9.71 -11.00
C GLU A 176 -0.34 10.05 -9.55
N TRP A 177 -0.14 11.32 -9.21
CA TRP A 177 -0.37 11.78 -7.86
C TRP A 177 -0.74 13.26 -7.81
N GLU A 178 -1.45 13.62 -6.76
CA GLU A 178 -1.79 14.99 -6.41
C GLU A 178 -1.67 15.21 -4.91
N SER A 179 -1.21 16.38 -4.51
CA SER A 179 -1.25 16.82 -3.11
C SER A 179 -2.50 17.65 -2.86
N ILE A 180 -3.15 17.41 -1.73
CA ILE A 180 -4.23 18.25 -1.22
C ILE A 180 -3.63 19.15 -0.15
N ASP A 181 -3.59 20.45 -0.44
CA ASP A 181 -3.20 21.44 0.55
C ASP A 181 -4.36 21.62 1.54
N SER A 182 -4.17 21.14 2.76
CA SER A 182 -5.11 21.24 3.89
C SER A 182 -5.61 22.67 4.22
N ILE A 183 -5.09 23.69 3.53
CA ILE A 183 -5.35 25.11 3.75
C ILE A 183 -6.31 25.70 2.69
N VAL A 184 -6.44 25.11 1.51
CA VAL A 184 -7.20 25.72 0.40
C VAL A 184 -8.68 25.27 0.36
N ASP A 185 -9.00 24.08 0.85
CA ASP A 185 -10.34 23.48 0.68
C ASP A 185 -11.33 23.73 1.83
N ILE A 186 -11.02 24.60 2.78
CA ILE A 186 -11.96 25.00 3.86
C ILE A 186 -12.86 26.18 3.43
N TYR A 187 -12.68 26.73 2.22
CA TYR A 187 -13.39 27.95 1.77
C TYR A 187 -14.17 27.83 0.45
N HIS A 188 -14.39 26.62 -0.08
CA HIS A 188 -15.22 26.42 -1.29
C HIS A 188 -16.33 25.40 -1.09
#